data_AF-A0A537VI90-F1
#
_entry.id   AF-A0A537VI90-F1
#
_cell.length_a   1.000
_cell.length_b   1.000
_cell.length_c   1.000
_cell.angle_alpha   90.00
_cell.angle_beta   90.00
_cell.angle_gamma   90.00
#
_symmetry.space_group_name_H-M   'P 1'
#
loop_
_entity.id
_entity.type
_entity.pdbx_description
1 polymer ?
#
loop_
_entity_poly.entity_id
_entity_poly.type
_entity_poly.pdbx_seq_one_letter_code
_entity_poly.pdbx_strand_id
1 'polypeptide(L)'
;LGFPTVVSSSWFGLAAPADKPADVVSTLAAAMPSVFASAGYQARLEKLGLEQFNLNPEQSAAFIKAEFDKWAKVARSAGIQVD
;
A
#
# COMPACT_ATOMS: atom_id res chain seq x y z
N LEU A 1 3.91 1.63 -24.34
CA LEU A 1 2.62 2.37 -24.35
C LEU A 1 2.89 3.80 -23.86
N GLY A 2 2.53 4.81 -24.65
CA GLY A 2 3.02 6.19 -24.58
C GLY A 2 2.36 7.12 -23.55
N PHE A 3 1.91 6.59 -22.40
CA PHE A 3 1.35 7.39 -21.30
C PHE A 3 2.15 7.16 -20.01
N PRO A 4 3.40 7.65 -19.92
CA PRO A 4 4.30 7.36 -18.79
C PRO A 4 3.78 7.83 -17.43
N THR A 5 2.80 8.74 -17.41
CA THR A 5 2.16 9.25 -16.19
C THR A 5 0.88 8.50 -15.80
N VAL A 6 0.38 7.60 -16.65
CA VAL A 6 -0.85 6.84 -16.40
C VAL A 6 -0.49 5.46 -15.90
N VAL A 7 -0.26 5.37 -14.59
CA VAL A 7 -0.04 4.10 -13.89
C VAL A 7 -1.22 3.86 -12.94
N SER A 8 -1.96 2.78 -13.22
CA SER A 8 -3.06 2.29 -12.38
C SER A 8 -2.71 0.89 -11.90
N SER A 9 -2.23 0.79 -10.68
CA SER A 9 -1.87 -0.47 -10.03
C SER A 9 -2.65 -0.60 -8.73
N SER A 10 -3.09 -1.81 -8.40
CA SER A 10 -3.62 -2.12 -7.08
C SER A 10 -2.47 -2.38 -6.11
N TRP A 11 -2.66 -2.01 -4.86
CA TRP A 11 -1.69 -2.22 -3.79
C TRP A 11 -2.39 -2.76 -2.55
N PHE A 12 -1.62 -3.42 -1.70
CA PHE A 12 -2.07 -3.95 -0.41
C PHE A 12 -1.15 -3.42 0.68
N GLY A 13 -1.71 -3.21 1.87
CA GLY A 13 -0.97 -2.73 3.02
C GLY A 13 -1.65 -3.12 4.33
N LEU A 14 -0.92 -2.96 5.42
CA LEU A 14 -1.43 -3.18 6.77
C LEU A 14 -1.71 -1.82 7.42
N ALA A 15 -2.87 -1.68 8.05
CA ALA A 15 -3.25 -0.50 8.80
C ALA A 15 -3.72 -0.90 10.21
N ALA A 16 -3.49 -0.01 11.17
CA ALA A 16 -4.01 -0.12 12.52
C ALA A 16 -4.99 1.04 12.80
N PRO A 17 -5.94 0.89 13.72
CA PRO A 17 -6.76 2.00 14.19
C PRO A 17 -5.90 3.18 14.68
N ALA A 18 -6.39 4.40 14.48
CA ALA A 18 -5.63 5.62 14.81
C ALA A 18 -5.38 5.81 16.32
N ASP A 19 -6.13 5.12 17.17
CA ASP A 19 -6.02 5.17 18.63
C ASP A 19 -4.97 4.20 19.20
N LYS A 20 -4.28 3.43 18.34
CA LYS A 20 -3.28 2.48 18.81
C LYS A 20 -1.99 3.20 19.25
N PRO A 21 -1.41 2.77 20.38
CA PRO A 21 -0.09 3.23 20.79
C PRO A 21 0.98 2.97 19.70
N ALA A 22 1.96 3.86 19.63
CA ALA A 22 3.00 3.83 18.59
C ALA A 22 3.87 2.56 18.63
N ASP A 23 4.03 1.94 19.80
CA ASP A 23 4.75 0.68 20.00
C ASP A 23 4.08 -0.50 19.29
N VAL A 24 2.74 -0.54 19.20
CA VAL A 24 2.01 -1.55 18.44
C VAL A 24 2.37 -1.46 16.95
N VAL A 25 2.36 -0.26 16.39
CA VAL A 25 2.72 -0.01 14.99
C VAL A 25 4.20 -0.37 14.75
N SER A 26 5.08 0.04 15.67
CA SER A 26 6.50 -0.27 15.62
C SER A 26 6.76 -1.78 15.65
N THR A 27 6.06 -2.52 16.51
CA THR A 27 6.18 -3.98 16.64
C THR A 27 5.77 -4.68 15.35
N LEU A 28 4.64 -4.28 14.76
CA LEU A 28 4.18 -4.82 13.48
C LEU A 28 5.19 -4.53 12.37
N ALA A 29 5.65 -3.28 12.27
CA ALA A 29 6.62 -2.88 11.27
C ALA A 29 7.94 -3.65 11.38
N ALA A 30 8.41 -3.90 12.61
CA ALA A 30 9.62 -4.68 12.87
C ALA A 30 9.49 -6.16 12.50
N ALA A 31 8.27 -6.72 12.53
CA ALA A 31 8.01 -8.10 12.14
C ALA A 31 7.94 -8.31 10.61
N MET A 32 7.49 -7.30 9.86
CA MET A 32 7.26 -7.42 8.40
C MET A 32 8.47 -7.89 7.59
N PRO A 33 9.72 -7.44 7.82
CA PRO A 33 10.88 -7.91 7.07
C PRO A 33 11.06 -9.43 7.13
N SER A 34 10.75 -10.07 8.26
CA SER A 34 10.88 -11.53 8.40
C SER A 34 9.83 -12.29 7.57
N VAL A 35 8.60 -11.76 7.51
CA VAL A 35 7.52 -12.30 6.67
C VAL A 35 7.90 -12.18 5.20
N PHE A 36 8.40 -11.02 4.80
CA PHE A 36 8.83 -10.72 3.44
C PHE A 36 10.01 -11.57 2.97
N ALA A 37 10.90 -11.95 3.88
CA ALA A 37 12.01 -12.85 3.60
C ALA A 37 11.59 -14.33 3.50
N SER A 38 10.36 -14.68 3.90
CA SER A 38 9.92 -16.08 3.88
C SER A 38 9.65 -16.58 2.46
N ALA A 39 10.23 -17.73 2.11
CA ALA A 39 10.09 -18.32 0.78
C ALA A 39 8.63 -18.62 0.41
N GLY A 40 7.83 -19.05 1.39
CA GLY A 40 6.39 -19.31 1.17
C GLY A 40 5.60 -18.05 0.83
N TYR A 41 5.93 -16.91 1.44
CA TYR A 41 5.30 -15.62 1.12
C TYR A 41 5.70 -15.14 -0.28
N GLN A 42 6.99 -15.18 -0.61
CA GLN A 42 7.49 -14.78 -1.93
C GLN A 42 6.88 -15.62 -3.06
N ALA A 43 6.88 -16.94 -2.92
CA ALA A 43 6.26 -17.85 -3.88
C ALA A 43 4.75 -17.57 -4.05
N ARG A 44 4.07 -17.16 -2.96
CA ARG A 44 2.65 -16.82 -3.02
C ARG A 44 2.41 -15.49 -3.75
N LEU A 45 3.22 -14.47 -3.50
CA LEU A 45 3.15 -13.18 -4.21
C LEU A 45 3.39 -13.35 -5.70
N GLU A 46 4.43 -14.11 -6.08
CA GLU A 46 4.76 -14.40 -7.48
C GLU A 46 3.59 -15.09 -8.18
N LYS A 47 3.00 -16.11 -7.55
CA LYS A 47 1.81 -16.80 -8.09
C LYS A 47 0.60 -15.87 -8.27
N LEU A 48 0.51 -14.80 -7.49
CA LEU A 48 -0.56 -13.81 -7.58
C LEU A 48 -0.21 -12.65 -8.54
N GLY A 49 0.99 -12.63 -9.12
CA GLY A 49 1.47 -11.51 -9.95
C GLY A 49 1.66 -10.23 -9.15
N LEU A 50 1.94 -10.34 -7.85
CA LEU A 50 2.15 -9.21 -6.96
C LEU A 50 3.63 -8.96 -6.75
N GLU A 51 4.01 -7.68 -6.80
CA GLU A 51 5.36 -7.24 -6.47
C GLU A 51 5.39 -6.74 -5.03
N GLN A 52 6.44 -7.14 -4.31
CA GLN A 52 6.67 -6.62 -2.97
C GLN A 52 7.38 -5.27 -3.04
N PHE A 53 6.89 -4.29 -2.30
CA PHE A 53 7.61 -3.06 -2.00
C PHE A 53 7.65 -2.89 -0.47
N ASN A 54 8.82 -2.48 0.04
CA ASN A 54 9.06 -2.39 1.47
C ASN A 54 9.12 -0.92 1.89
N LEU A 55 8.10 -0.46 2.61
CA LEU A 55 8.00 0.89 3.14
C LEU A 55 8.01 0.82 4.66
N ASN A 56 8.71 1.75 5.31
CA ASN A 56 8.55 1.95 6.74
C ASN A 56 7.16 2.58 7.05
N PRO A 57 6.73 2.69 8.33
CA PRO A 57 5.42 3.23 8.66
C PRO A 57 5.15 4.64 8.13
N GLU A 58 6.15 5.54 8.19
CA GLU A 58 6.03 6.93 7.72
C GLU A 58 5.88 6.99 6.20
N GLN A 59 6.69 6.21 5.49
CA GLN A 59 6.63 6.05 4.03
C GLN A 59 5.30 5.43 3.59
N SER A 60 4.79 4.46 4.35
CA SER A 60 3.48 3.84 4.10
C SER A 60 2.35 4.87 4.23
N ALA A 61 2.38 5.68 5.29
CA ALA A 61 1.40 6.76 5.47
C ALA A 61 1.48 7.80 4.34
N ALA A 62 2.69 8.19 3.93
CA ALA A 62 2.90 9.10 2.81
C ALA A 62 2.39 8.53 1.48
N PHE A 63 2.63 7.25 1.22
CA PHE A 63 2.15 6.54 0.02
C PHE A 63 0.62 6.49 -0.02
N ILE A 64 -0.02 6.09 1.08
CA ILE A 64 -1.50 6.03 1.18
C ILE A 64 -2.10 7.42 0.93
N LYS A 65 -1.51 8.47 1.51
CA LYS A 65 -1.97 9.85 1.28
C LYS A 65 -1.85 10.25 -0.19
N ALA A 66 -0.72 9.95 -0.84
CA ALA A 66 -0.49 10.29 -2.24
C ALA A 66 -1.49 9.57 -3.17
N GLU A 67 -1.74 8.28 -2.92
CA GLU A 67 -2.71 7.50 -3.68
C GLU A 67 -4.13 8.02 -3.45
N PHE A 68 -4.51 8.34 -2.20
CA PHE A 68 -5.80 8.96 -1.91
C PHE A 68 -5.99 10.28 -2.67
N ASP A 69 -5.00 11.17 -2.62
CA ASP A 69 -5.08 12.48 -3.27
C ASP A 69 -5.20 12.34 -4.81
N LYS A 70 -4.43 11.40 -5.40
CA LYS A 70 -4.50 11.05 -6.83
C LYS A 70 -5.90 10.56 -7.21
N TRP A 71 -6.42 9.56 -6.51
CA TRP A 71 -7.70 8.94 -6.86
C TRP A 71 -8.89 9.85 -6.57
N ALA A 72 -8.82 10.68 -5.52
CA ALA A 72 -9.83 11.70 -5.27
C ALA A 72 -9.91 12.74 -6.39
N LYS A 73 -8.77 13.12 -6.99
CA LYS A 73 -8.74 13.99 -8.17
C LYS A 73 -9.40 13.33 -9.39
N VAL A 74 -9.07 12.06 -9.64
CA VAL A 74 -9.67 11.28 -10.74
C VAL A 74 -11.20 11.19 -10.58
N ALA A 75 -11.67 10.77 -9.41
CA ALA A 75 -13.10 10.62 -9.12
C ALA A 75 -13.86 11.94 -9.32
N ARG A 76 -13.35 13.06 -8.78
CA ARG A 76 -13.94 14.39 -8.98
C ARG A 76 -13.99 14.80 -10.45
N SER A 77 -12.90 14.57 -11.20
CA SER A 77 -12.85 14.94 -12.62
C SER A 77 -13.80 14.11 -13.50
N ALA A 78 -14.10 12.87 -13.08
CA ALA A 78 -14.97 11.95 -13.78
C ALA A 78 -16.44 12.00 -13.31
N GLY A 79 -16.76 12.83 -12.30
CA GLY A 79 -18.11 12.91 -11.73
C GLY A 79 -18.57 11.64 -11.02
N ILE A 80 -17.64 10.81 -10.52
CA ILE A 80 -17.94 9.55 -9.86
C ILE A 80 -18.46 9.83 -8.44
N GLN A 81 -19.60 9.25 -8.09
CA GLN A 81 -20.15 9.21 -6.74
C GLN A 81 -20.41 7.75 -6.34
N VAL A 82 -20.21 7.46 -5.05
CA VAL A 82 -20.63 6.19 -4.44
C VAL A 82 -22.04 6.40 -3.90
N ASP A 83 -22.88 5.38 -4.01
CA ASP A 83 -24.27 5.34 -3.56
C ASP A 83 -24.44 5.33 -2.03
#